data_AF-A0A3L6G8V2-F1
#
_entry.id   AF-A0A3L6G8V2-F1
#
_cell.length_a   1.000
_cell.length_b   1.000
_cell.length_c   1.000
_cell.angle_alpha   90.00
_cell.angle_beta   90.00
_cell.angle_gamma   90.00
#
_symmetry.space_group_name_H-M   'P 1'
#
loop_
_entity.id
_entity.type
_entity.pdbx_description
1 polymer ?
#
loop_
_entity_poly.entity_id
_entity_poly.type
_entity_poly.pdbx_seq_one_letter_code
_entity_poly.pdbx_strand_id
1 'polypeptide(L)'
;MDAQVSTHCGVPYTASLLAFDPVQRLLAVATLDARIKIFGGDNIEGLLISSKSVPYKFLQVWNLEFRQLFNSSQWDVSITAFAVIERTFMMYLGDENGLLSVLKYV
;
A
#
# COMPACT_ATOMS: atom_id res chain seq x y z
N MET A 1 -1.11 27.13 -15.86
CA MET A 1 -1.33 26.60 -14.51
C MET A 1 0.04 26.36 -13.92
N ASP A 2 0.36 26.99 -12.79
CA ASP A 2 1.62 26.75 -12.09
C ASP A 2 1.42 25.66 -11.03
N ALA A 3 2.27 24.65 -11.05
CA ALA A 3 2.28 23.62 -10.02
C ALA A 3 2.90 24.19 -8.73
N GLN A 4 2.19 24.07 -7.61
CA GLN A 4 2.72 24.41 -6.29
C GLN A 4 2.76 23.17 -5.40
N VAL A 5 3.85 23.00 -4.66
CA VAL A 5 3.97 21.93 -3.67
C VAL A 5 3.11 22.29 -2.46
N SER A 6 2.03 21.55 -2.23
CA SER A 6 1.14 21.77 -1.09
C SER A 6 1.67 21.18 0.22
N THR A 7 2.45 20.10 0.15
CA THR A 7 2.98 19.37 1.30
C THR A 7 4.25 18.62 0.91
N HIS A 8 5.20 18.49 1.86
CA HIS A 8 6.39 17.65 1.69
C HIS A 8 6.45 16.63 2.83
N CYS A 9 6.56 15.36 2.49
CA CYS A 9 6.62 14.26 3.44
C CYS A 9 7.70 13.25 3.03
N GLY A 10 8.40 12.69 4.02
CA GLY A 10 9.51 11.76 3.75
C GLY A 10 9.01 10.41 3.26
N VAL A 11 9.55 9.93 2.14
CA VAL A 11 9.35 8.58 1.62
C VAL A 11 10.72 7.89 1.58
N PRO A 12 10.87 6.63 2.01
CA PRO A 12 12.14 5.91 1.85
C PRO A 12 12.57 5.87 0.37
N TYR A 13 13.87 6.00 0.11
CA TYR A 13 14.43 5.96 -1.27
C TYR A 13 14.16 4.63 -1.99
N THR A 14 13.77 3.61 -1.24
CA THR A 14 13.35 2.30 -1.72
C THR A 14 11.89 2.27 -2.19
N ALA A 15 11.15 3.37 -2.24
CA ALA A 15 9.79 3.37 -2.81
C ALA A 15 9.78 2.85 -4.26
N SER A 16 8.90 1.90 -4.53
CA SER A 16 8.85 1.16 -5.80
C SER A 16 7.47 1.03 -6.41
N LEU A 17 6.40 1.13 -5.61
CA LEU A 17 5.01 1.03 -6.09
C LEU A 17 4.13 2.10 -5.44
N LEU A 18 3.13 2.57 -6.19
CA LEU A 18 2.15 3.56 -5.75
C LEU A 18 0.73 3.08 -6.06
N ALA A 19 -0.22 3.33 -5.15
CA ALA A 19 -1.64 3.18 -5.40
C ALA A 19 -2.40 4.37 -4.82
N PHE A 20 -3.30 4.97 -5.60
CA PHE A 20 -4.07 6.15 -5.19
C PHE A 20 -5.56 5.83 -5.21
N ASP A 21 -6.27 6.15 -4.13
CA ASP A 21 -7.73 6.16 -4.06
C ASP A 21 -8.21 7.63 -4.03
N PRO A 22 -8.82 8.14 -5.11
CA PRO A 22 -9.30 9.52 -5.18
C PRO A 22 -10.55 9.78 -4.32
N VAL A 23 -11.35 8.75 -4.04
CA VAL A 23 -12.57 8.86 -3.23
C VAL A 23 -12.19 9.06 -1.77
N GLN A 24 -11.23 8.27 -1.29
CA GLN A 24 -10.70 8.34 0.06
C GLN A 24 -9.54 9.34 0.21
N ARG A 25 -9.03 9.88 -0.90
CA ARG A 25 -7.86 10.77 -0.98
C ARG A 25 -6.63 10.15 -0.34
N LEU A 26 -6.38 8.87 -0.61
CA LEU A 26 -5.28 8.09 -0.03
C LEU A 26 -4.24 7.74 -1.09
N LEU A 27 -2.97 7.96 -0.79
CA LEU A 27 -1.84 7.47 -1.57
C LEU A 27 -1.06 6.46 -0.74
N ALA A 28 -1.04 5.20 -1.17
CA ALA A 28 -0.16 4.17 -0.64
C ALA A 28 1.14 4.13 -1.45
N VAL A 29 2.26 4.00 -0.74
CA VAL A 29 3.61 3.88 -1.28
C VAL A 29 4.25 2.62 -0.71
N ALA A 30 4.55 1.63 -1.54
CA ALA A 30 5.29 0.45 -1.12
C ALA A 30 6.78 0.60 -1.43
N THR A 31 7.64 0.01 -0.59
CA THR A 31 9.09 0.11 -0.68
C THR A 31 9.78 -1.24 -0.78
N LEU A 32 11.00 -1.27 -1.34
CA LEU A 32 11.78 -2.49 -1.53
C LEU A 32 12.18 -3.19 -0.21
N ASP A 33 12.24 -2.44 0.89
CA ASP A 33 12.46 -2.95 2.25
C ASP A 33 11.16 -3.41 2.94
N ALA A 34 10.13 -3.74 2.15
CA ALA A 34 8.84 -4.27 2.59
C ALA A 34 8.06 -3.35 3.54
N ARG A 35 8.16 -2.04 3.36
CA ARG A 35 7.32 -1.06 4.07
C ARG A 35 6.23 -0.56 3.14
N ILE A 36 5.09 -0.21 3.73
CA ILE A 36 4.04 0.53 3.03
C ILE A 36 3.75 1.78 3.84
N LYS A 37 3.83 2.95 3.18
CA LYS A 37 3.49 4.24 3.77
C LYS A 37 2.22 4.76 3.13
N ILE A 38 1.28 5.27 3.93
CA ILE A 38 0.02 5.82 3.43
C ILE A 38 -0.06 7.30 3.78
N PHE A 39 -0.42 8.11 2.78
CA PHE A 39 -0.68 9.55 2.87
C PHE A 39 -2.15 9.81 2.59
N GLY A 40 -2.81 10.67 3.38
CA GLY A 40 -4.24 10.98 3.22
C GLY A 40 -4.58 12.46 3.30
N GLY A 41 -5.82 12.81 2.93
CA GLY A 41 -6.42 14.11 3.26
C GLY A 41 -6.46 14.36 4.77
N ASP A 42 -6.42 15.63 5.19
CA ASP A 42 -6.50 16.08 6.59
C ASP A 42 -5.31 15.73 7.50
N ASN A 43 -4.08 15.72 6.97
CA ASN A 43 -2.84 15.41 7.70
C ASN A 43 -2.78 13.99 8.30
N ILE A 44 -3.48 13.03 7.67
CA ILE A 44 -3.45 11.63 8.11
C ILE A 44 -2.18 10.96 7.56
N GLU A 45 -1.28 10.58 8.46
CA GLU A 45 -0.09 9.78 8.17
C GLU A 45 -0.12 8.44 8.91
N GLY A 46 0.24 7.37 8.20
CA GLY A 46 0.43 6.03 8.75
C GLY A 46 1.64 5.34 8.12
N LEU A 47 2.50 4.73 8.95
CA LEU A 47 3.69 3.99 8.52
C LEU A 47 3.57 2.53 8.93
N LEU A 48 3.67 1.62 7.96
CA LEU A 48 3.61 0.18 8.18
C LEU A 48 4.99 -0.42 8.00
N ILE A 49 5.40 -1.23 8.98
CA ILE A 49 6.70 -1.88 9.02
C ILE A 49 6.45 -3.37 9.25
N SER A 50 6.90 -4.21 8.31
CA SER A 50 6.94 -5.66 8.54
C SER A 50 7.94 -5.99 9.65
N SER A 51 7.55 -6.83 10.61
CA SER A 51 8.43 -7.34 11.66
C SER A 51 9.48 -8.33 11.14
N LYS A 52 9.32 -8.81 9.90
CA LYS A 52 10.26 -9.69 9.21
C LYS A 52 10.79 -8.98 7.96
N SER A 53 12.12 -8.91 7.86
CA SER A 53 12.84 -8.34 6.72
C SER A 53 12.86 -9.31 5.52
N VAL A 54 11.68 -9.72 5.05
CA VAL A 54 11.53 -10.52 3.82
C VAL A 54 10.83 -9.65 2.78
N PRO A 55 11.47 -9.34 1.64
CA PRO A 55 10.91 -8.47 0.62
C PRO A 55 9.58 -9.05 0.08
N TYR A 56 8.54 -8.20 0.04
CA TYR A 56 7.23 -8.37 -0.63
C TYR A 56 6.39 -9.62 -0.33
N LYS A 57 6.67 -10.36 0.74
CA LYS A 57 5.86 -11.54 1.10
C LYS A 57 4.74 -11.23 2.09
N PHE A 58 4.60 -10.00 2.56
CA PHE A 58 3.59 -9.62 3.53
C PHE A 58 2.67 -8.55 2.97
N LEU A 59 1.38 -8.84 2.94
CA LEU A 59 0.33 -7.88 2.64
C LEU A 59 -0.41 -7.56 3.93
N GLN A 60 -0.40 -6.29 4.33
CA GLN A 60 -1.12 -5.79 5.49
C GLN A 60 -2.16 -4.77 5.05
N VAL A 61 -3.39 -4.94 5.53
CA VAL A 61 -4.51 -4.02 5.35
C VAL A 61 -4.78 -3.34 6.67
N TRP A 62 -4.83 -2.02 6.68
CA TRP A 62 -5.06 -1.22 7.87
C TRP A 62 -6.36 -0.44 7.75
N ASN A 63 -7.15 -0.48 8.81
CA ASN A 63 -8.25 0.44 8.98
C ASN A 63 -7.68 1.76 9.50
N LEU A 64 -7.77 2.81 8.69
CA LEU A 64 -7.20 4.13 9.00
C LEU A 64 -8.10 4.95 9.93
N GLU A 65 -9.42 4.75 9.90
CA GLU A 65 -10.37 5.39 10.81
C GLU A 65 -10.06 5.00 12.26
N PHE A 66 -9.86 3.71 12.50
CA PHE A 66 -9.55 3.16 13.83
C PHE A 66 -8.04 3.03 14.10
N ARG A 67 -7.18 3.32 13.12
CA ARG A 67 -5.71 3.16 13.19
C ARG A 67 -5.28 1.75 13.64
N GLN A 68 -5.93 0.72 13.09
CA GLN A 68 -5.72 -0.68 13.47
C GLN A 68 -5.42 -1.56 12.27
N LEU A 69 -4.63 -2.61 12.49
CA LEU A 69 -4.40 -3.66 11.51
C LEU A 69 -5.72 -4.44 11.33
N PHE A 70 -6.29 -4.37 10.13
CA PHE A 70 -7.51 -5.09 9.77
C PHE A 70 -7.19 -6.53 9.34
N ASN A 71 -6.16 -6.70 8.50
CA ASN A 71 -5.74 -8.01 8.01
C ASN A 71 -4.24 -8.05 7.74
N SER A 72 -3.61 -9.22 7.91
CA SER A 72 -2.24 -9.50 7.51
C SER A 72 -2.16 -10.90 6.91
N SER A 73 -1.63 -11.00 5.69
CA SER A 73 -1.39 -12.27 5.01
C SER A 73 0.06 -12.40 4.58
N GLN A 74 0.61 -13.60 4.75
CA GLN A 74 1.94 -13.95 4.26
C GLN A 74 1.78 -14.78 2.98
N TRP A 75 2.61 -14.49 1.98
CA TRP A 75 2.65 -15.13 0.68
C TRP A 75 3.96 -15.90 0.52
N ASP A 76 3.91 -17.02 -0.19
CA ASP A 76 5.09 -17.83 -0.48
C ASP A 76 6.00 -17.16 -1.53
N VAL A 77 5.42 -16.27 -2.34
CA VAL A 77 6.06 -15.57 -3.46
C VAL A 77 6.06 -14.06 -3.23
N SER A 78 7.03 -13.37 -3.82
CA SER A 78 7.13 -11.92 -3.73
C SER A 78 6.02 -11.25 -4.54
N ILE A 79 5.30 -10.32 -3.92
CA ILE A 79 4.34 -9.43 -4.59
C ILE A 79 5.12 -8.38 -5.38
N THR A 80 4.93 -8.30 -6.70
CA THR A 80 5.67 -7.39 -7.58
C THR A 80 4.80 -6.23 -8.08
N ALA A 81 3.48 -6.39 -8.06
CA ALA A 81 2.53 -5.34 -8.43
C ALA A 81 1.23 -5.49 -7.62
N PHE A 82 0.50 -4.40 -7.41
CA PHE A 82 -0.86 -4.46 -6.91
C PHE A 82 -1.66 -3.24 -7.38
N ALA A 83 -2.98 -3.38 -7.45
CA ALA A 83 -3.90 -2.27 -7.71
C ALA A 83 -5.21 -2.49 -6.97
N VAL A 84 -5.69 -1.47 -6.25
CA VAL A 84 -7.01 -1.52 -5.60
C VAL A 84 -8.09 -1.34 -6.67
N ILE A 85 -9.18 -2.10 -6.58
CA ILE A 85 -10.34 -1.92 -7.44
C ILE A 85 -11.27 -0.92 -6.75
N GLU A 86 -11.35 0.29 -7.31
CA GLU A 86 -12.10 1.40 -6.74
C GLU A 86 -13.56 1.01 -6.39
N ARG A 87 -14.03 1.52 -5.24
CA ARG A 87 -15.39 1.29 -4.71
C ARG A 87 -15.73 -0.20 -4.49
N THR A 88 -14.74 -1.06 -4.35
CA THR A 88 -14.92 -2.47 -3.98
C THR A 88 -14.01 -2.84 -2.81
N PHE A 89 -14.25 -4.02 -2.24
CA PHE A 89 -13.34 -4.64 -1.27
C PHE A 89 -12.36 -5.58 -1.98
N MET A 90 -11.89 -5.22 -3.17
CA MET A 90 -11.03 -6.08 -3.99
C MET A 90 -9.75 -5.40 -4.45
N MET A 91 -8.74 -6.21 -4.74
CA MET A 91 -7.43 -5.79 -5.21
C MET A 91 -6.86 -6.79 -6.22
N TYR A 92 -6.25 -6.29 -7.29
CA TYR A 92 -5.35 -7.06 -8.14
C TYR A 92 -3.97 -7.17 -7.50
N LEU A 93 -3.36 -8.33 -7.60
CA LEU A 93 -2.02 -8.60 -7.10
C LEU A 93 -1.22 -9.38 -8.14
N GLY A 94 -0.07 -8.85 -8.53
CA GLY A 94 0.91 -9.52 -9.38
C GLY A 94 2.07 -10.06 -8.56
N ASP A 95 2.60 -11.23 -8.90
CA ASP A 95 3.74 -11.84 -8.21
C ASP A 95 4.99 -12.02 -9.10
N GLU A 96 6.08 -12.49 -8.49
CA GLU A 96 7.38 -12.69 -9.15
C GLU A 96 7.39 -13.79 -10.22
N ASN A 97 6.37 -14.65 -10.23
CA ASN A 97 6.19 -15.67 -11.27
C ASN A 97 5.37 -15.14 -12.46
N GLY A 98 4.93 -13.87 -12.40
CA GLY A 98 4.09 -13.26 -13.42
C GLY A 98 2.62 -13.67 -13.32
N LEU A 99 2.16 -14.21 -12.19
CA LEU A 99 0.76 -14.54 -11.97
C LEU A 99 -0.01 -13.32 -11.44
N LEU A 100 -1.27 -13.20 -11.86
CA LEU A 100 -2.22 -12.21 -11.37
C LEU A 100 -3.28 -12.89 -10.50
N SER A 101 -3.44 -12.42 -9.27
CA SER A 101 -4.46 -12.84 -8.32
C SER A 101 -5.45 -11.70 -8.05
N VAL A 102 -6.71 -12.04 -7.76
CA VAL A 102 -7.72 -11.09 -7.26
C VAL A 102 -8.01 -11.42 -5.81
N LEU A 103 -7.74 -10.48 -4.92
CA LEU A 103 -8.06 -10.60 -3.50
C LEU A 103 -9.39 -9.93 -3.21
N LYS A 104 -10.18 -10.57 -2.36
CA LYS A 104 -11.41 -10.03 -1.78
C LYS A 104 -11.25 -9.96 -0.27
N TYR A 105 -11.42 -8.78 0.29
CA TYR A 105 -11.50 -8.56 1.72
C TYR A 105 -12.96 -8.74 2.15
N VAL A 106 -13.20 -9.53 3.20
CA VAL A 106 -14.52 -9.86 3.77
C VAL A 106 -14.56 -9.40 5.21
#